data_AF-A0A3L6J8U6-F1
#
_entry.id   AF-A0A3L6J8U6-F1
#
_cell.length_a   1.000
_cell.length_b   1.000
_cell.length_c   1.000
_cell.angle_alpha   90.00
_cell.angle_beta   90.00
_cell.angle_gamma   90.00
#
_symmetry.space_group_name_H-M   'P 1'
#
loop_
_entity.id
_entity.type
_entity.pdbx_description
1 polymer ?
#
loop_
_entity_poly.entity_id
_entity_poly.type
_entity_poly.pdbx_seq_one_letter_code
_entity_poly.pdbx_strand_id
1 'polypeptide(L)'
;MNEYAVLVKLLTRTGTPIGASIDDMLDALGLPEDVGRHVLFQKLSDLHERVRPLGLVIKHNPISGVFYLDTSSEVRLPQDGTTLPDRLAATLLIVMTLAYQDGGWVNVERVREFRKKALQGVMVDLRELQSQGYVELDQDRKRVRLGTKVPFEIDYEAFFKDLAESQ
;
A
#
# COMPACT_ATOMS: atom_id res chain seq x y z
N MET A 1 24.02 7.31 -16.57
CA MET A 1 22.58 6.96 -16.59
C MET A 1 21.82 8.17 -16.06
N ASN A 2 20.77 8.64 -16.74
CA ASN A 2 20.00 9.82 -16.31
C ASN A 2 19.32 9.54 -14.95
N GLU A 3 19.32 10.50 -14.03
CA GLU A 3 18.68 10.40 -12.70
C GLU A 3 17.20 9.99 -12.80
N TYR A 4 16.47 10.51 -13.80
CA TYR A 4 15.08 10.10 -14.04
C TYR A 4 14.96 8.64 -14.50
N ALA A 5 15.95 8.12 -15.24
CA ALA A 5 15.95 6.70 -15.62
C ALA A 5 16.22 5.80 -14.41
N VAL A 6 17.03 6.26 -13.46
CA VAL A 6 17.24 5.58 -12.17
C VAL A 6 15.94 5.57 -11.37
N LEU A 7 15.27 6.72 -11.23
CA LEU A 7 14.00 6.82 -10.53
C LEU A 7 12.91 5.95 -11.17
N VAL A 8 12.73 6.00 -12.49
CA VAL A 8 11.75 5.13 -13.18
C VAL A 8 12.06 3.66 -12.92
N LYS A 9 13.32 3.23 -13.05
CA LYS A 9 13.72 1.85 -12.76
C LYS A 9 13.38 1.41 -11.32
N LEU A 10 13.56 2.30 -10.36
CA LEU A 10 13.25 2.05 -8.94
C LEU A 10 11.74 2.00 -8.70
N LEU A 11 11.00 2.96 -9.24
CA LEU A 11 9.55 3.08 -9.07
C LEU A 11 8.78 1.96 -9.81
N THR A 12 9.36 1.37 -10.85
CA THR A 12 8.80 0.21 -11.56
C THR A 12 9.34 -1.13 -11.05
N ARG A 13 10.06 -1.16 -9.91
CA ARG A 13 10.59 -2.40 -9.35
C ARG A 13 9.43 -3.32 -8.96
N THR A 14 9.40 -4.51 -9.57
CA THR A 14 8.46 -5.58 -9.24
C THR A 14 9.04 -6.48 -8.13
N GLY A 15 8.23 -6.91 -7.16
CA GLY A 15 8.67 -7.79 -6.07
C GLY A 15 8.13 -7.34 -4.71
N THR A 16 8.77 -7.75 -3.62
CA THR A 16 8.44 -7.30 -2.27
C THR A 16 9.63 -6.54 -1.68
N PRO A 17 9.57 -5.20 -1.55
CA PRO A 17 8.45 -4.29 -1.88
C PRO A 17 8.34 -3.96 -3.39
N ILE A 18 7.15 -3.53 -3.81
CA ILE A 18 6.91 -2.94 -5.13
C ILE A 18 7.27 -1.47 -5.06
N GLY A 19 8.13 -1.00 -5.97
CA GLY A 19 8.67 0.36 -5.93
C GLY A 19 9.91 0.51 -5.05
N ALA A 20 10.12 1.71 -4.50
CA ALA A 20 11.31 2.06 -3.73
C ALA A 20 11.02 3.01 -2.57
N SER A 21 11.74 2.83 -1.45
CA SER A 21 11.71 3.75 -0.32
C SER A 21 12.47 5.04 -0.63
N ILE A 22 12.32 6.05 0.24
CA ILE A 22 13.12 7.28 0.18
C ILE A 22 14.62 6.96 0.26
N ASP A 23 15.01 6.09 1.19
CA ASP A 23 16.42 5.76 1.42
C ASP A 23 17.03 5.03 0.21
N ASP A 24 16.29 4.07 -0.39
CA ASP A 24 16.69 3.41 -1.64
C ASP A 24 16.95 4.42 -2.78
N MET A 25 16.11 5.46 -2.87
CA MET A 25 16.21 6.48 -3.91
C MET A 25 17.34 7.47 -3.64
N LEU A 26 17.57 7.86 -2.38
CA LEU A 26 18.69 8.71 -1.99
C LEU A 26 20.02 8.03 -2.29
N ASP A 27 20.16 6.77 -1.88
CA ASP A 27 21.35 5.95 -2.10
C ASP A 27 21.64 5.81 -3.60
N ALA A 28 20.62 5.48 -4.40
CA ALA A 28 20.79 5.28 -5.84
C ALA A 28 21.12 6.57 -6.60
N LEU A 29 20.75 7.73 -6.06
CA LEU A 29 21.09 9.04 -6.63
C LEU A 29 22.35 9.65 -6.01
N GLY A 30 22.97 9.00 -5.01
CA GLY A 30 24.13 9.52 -4.29
C GLY A 30 23.83 10.83 -3.54
N LEU A 31 22.58 11.00 -3.08
CA LEU A 31 22.13 12.20 -2.37
C LEU A 31 22.33 12.01 -0.85
N PRO A 32 22.84 13.02 -0.13
CA PRO A 32 23.03 12.94 1.33
C PRO A 32 21.67 12.90 2.05
N GLU A 33 21.54 12.14 3.14
CA GLU A 33 20.26 11.95 3.85
C GLU A 33 19.62 13.27 4.34
N ASP A 34 20.45 14.19 4.83
CA ASP A 34 20.00 15.40 5.55
C ASP A 34 19.42 16.47 4.61
N VAL A 35 20.00 16.61 3.41
CA VAL A 35 19.67 17.67 2.42
C VAL A 35 19.06 17.08 1.15
N GLY A 36 19.38 15.83 0.85
CA GLY A 36 18.99 15.11 -0.35
C GLY A 36 17.50 14.81 -0.44
N ARG A 37 16.79 14.74 0.69
CA ARG A 37 15.33 14.52 0.70
C ARG A 37 14.58 15.61 -0.05
N HIS A 38 14.93 16.88 0.16
CA HIS A 38 14.28 17.98 -0.56
C HIS A 38 14.52 17.88 -2.07
N VAL A 39 15.76 17.60 -2.46
CA VAL A 39 16.15 17.40 -3.87
C VAL A 39 15.43 16.21 -4.49
N LEU A 40 15.32 15.10 -3.75
CA LEU A 40 14.60 13.91 -4.19
C LEU A 40 13.12 14.21 -4.43
N PHE A 41 12.45 14.91 -3.50
CA PHE A 41 11.04 15.27 -3.68
C PHE A 41 10.83 16.21 -4.87
N GLN A 42 11.73 17.18 -5.11
CA GLN A 42 11.67 18.01 -6.32
C GLN A 42 11.77 17.14 -7.58
N LYS A 43 12.74 16.22 -7.64
CA LYS A 43 12.90 15.31 -8.78
C LYS A 43 11.70 14.37 -8.96
N LEU A 44 11.10 13.89 -7.87
CA LEU A 44 9.90 13.07 -7.92
C LEU A 44 8.69 13.86 -8.44
N SER A 45 8.50 15.11 -7.99
CA SER A 45 7.45 15.98 -8.51
C SER A 45 7.64 16.28 -9.99
N ASP A 46 8.87 16.61 -10.41
CA ASP A 46 9.19 16.84 -11.83
C ASP A 46 8.94 15.57 -12.67
N LEU A 47 9.30 14.40 -12.15
CA LEU A 47 9.05 13.14 -12.82
C LEU A 47 7.54 12.86 -12.92
N HIS A 48 6.79 13.08 -11.84
CA HIS A 48 5.34 12.94 -11.81
C HIS A 48 4.67 13.76 -12.92
N GLU A 49 5.02 15.05 -13.04
CA GLU A 49 4.46 15.92 -14.07
C GLU A 49 4.86 15.50 -15.50
N ARG A 50 6.04 14.88 -15.67
CA ARG A 50 6.48 14.37 -16.98
C ARG A 50 5.77 13.09 -17.40
N VAL A 51 5.46 12.21 -16.46
CA VAL A 51 4.82 10.91 -16.73
C VAL A 51 3.29 11.02 -16.75
N ARG A 52 2.71 12.04 -16.12
CA ARG A 52 1.27 12.29 -16.08
C ARG A 52 0.59 12.33 -17.45
N PRO A 53 1.14 13.00 -18.50
CA PRO A 53 0.56 12.98 -19.85
C PRO A 53 0.51 11.60 -20.49
N LEU A 54 1.32 10.64 -20.01
CA LEU A 54 1.32 9.24 -20.48
C LEU A 54 0.26 8.39 -19.77
N GLY A 55 -0.54 8.99 -18.89
CA GLY A 55 -1.49 8.27 -18.04
C GLY A 55 -0.78 7.49 -16.93
N LEU A 56 0.36 7.98 -16.45
CA LEU A 56 1.12 7.39 -15.36
C LEU A 56 1.18 8.36 -14.18
N VAL A 57 1.13 7.83 -12.96
CA VAL A 57 1.21 8.60 -11.72
C VAL A 57 2.17 7.95 -10.75
N ILE A 58 2.93 8.75 -10.05
CA ILE A 58 3.71 8.28 -8.90
C ILE A 58 2.78 8.29 -7.68
N LYS A 59 2.65 7.15 -7.02
CA LYS A 59 1.87 6.97 -5.78
C LYS A 59 2.78 6.60 -4.62
N HIS A 60 2.32 6.88 -3.40
CA HIS A 60 2.98 6.50 -2.16
C HIS A 60 2.15 5.45 -1.42
N ASN A 61 2.77 4.34 -1.03
CA ASN A 61 2.17 3.37 -0.13
C ASN A 61 2.61 3.68 1.31
N PRO A 62 1.73 4.22 2.17
CA PRO A 62 2.10 4.62 3.53
C PRO A 62 2.43 3.44 4.45
N ILE A 63 2.01 2.22 4.10
CA ILE A 63 2.19 1.04 4.94
C ILE A 63 3.59 0.47 4.78
N SER A 64 4.10 0.44 3.54
CA SER A 64 5.47 0.00 3.26
C SER A 64 6.46 1.15 3.14
N GLY A 65 6.01 2.41 3.14
CA GLY A 65 6.86 3.60 3.01
C GLY A 65 7.57 3.69 1.66
N VAL A 66 6.95 3.18 0.60
CA VAL A 66 7.55 3.12 -0.74
C VAL A 66 6.74 3.91 -1.75
N PHE A 67 7.44 4.49 -2.72
CA PHE A 67 6.89 5.13 -3.90
C PHE A 67 6.91 4.14 -5.06
N TYR A 68 5.86 4.15 -5.88
CA TYR A 68 5.73 3.29 -7.05
C TYR A 68 5.06 4.04 -8.21
N LEU A 69 5.33 3.58 -9.43
CA LEU A 69 4.68 4.09 -10.63
C LEU A 69 3.43 3.25 -10.91
N ASP A 70 2.31 3.93 -11.11
CA ASP A 70 1.02 3.33 -11.43
C ASP A 70 0.40 4.02 -12.64
N THR A 71 -0.68 3.45 -13.17
CA THR A 71 -1.50 4.11 -14.19
C THR A 71 -2.48 5.08 -13.55
N SER A 72 -2.74 6.22 -14.19
CA SER A 72 -3.80 7.16 -13.80
C SER A 72 -5.15 6.53 -14.11
N SER A 73 -5.64 5.71 -13.20
CA SER A 73 -6.92 5.02 -13.32
C SER A 73 -8.09 5.99 -13.13
N GLU A 74 -8.38 6.80 -14.16
CA GLU A 74 -9.79 7.06 -14.53
C GLU A 74 -10.39 5.89 -15.32
N VAL A 75 -9.59 4.87 -15.64
CA VAL A 75 -10.12 3.57 -16.02
C VAL A 75 -10.65 2.90 -14.77
N ARG A 76 -11.93 3.19 -14.46
CA ARG A 76 -12.78 2.25 -13.73
C ARG A 76 -12.76 0.95 -14.54
N LEU A 77 -11.79 0.09 -14.26
CA LEU A 77 -11.88 -1.30 -14.66
C LEU A 77 -13.27 -1.76 -14.22
N PRO A 78 -14.08 -2.35 -15.12
CA PRO A 78 -15.38 -2.87 -14.70
C PRO A 78 -15.10 -3.77 -13.50
N GLN A 79 -15.78 -3.48 -12.38
CA GLN A 79 -15.74 -4.33 -11.20
C GLN A 79 -16.49 -5.64 -11.48
N ASP A 80 -16.07 -6.36 -12.52
CA ASP A 80 -16.41 -7.75 -12.75
C ASP A 80 -15.43 -8.59 -11.90
N GLY A 81 -15.52 -8.41 -10.59
CA GLY A 81 -14.58 -9.00 -9.63
C GLY A 81 -15.21 -9.06 -8.26
N THR A 82 -16.04 -10.09 -8.05
CA THR A 82 -16.55 -10.59 -6.77
C THR A 82 -16.41 -9.60 -5.60
N THR A 83 -17.48 -8.85 -5.33
CA THR A 83 -17.62 -8.08 -4.09
C THR A 83 -17.25 -8.98 -2.91
N LEU A 84 -16.20 -8.60 -2.17
CA LEU A 84 -15.84 -9.32 -0.95
C LEU A 84 -17.10 -9.42 -0.08
N PRO A 85 -17.45 -10.62 0.44
CA PRO A 85 -18.54 -10.73 1.40
C PRO A 85 -18.33 -9.74 2.54
N ASP A 86 -19.40 -9.10 3.03
CA ASP A 86 -19.33 -8.06 4.08
C ASP A 86 -18.49 -8.47 5.28
N ARG A 87 -18.51 -9.77 5.62
CA ARG A 87 -17.69 -10.32 6.70
C ARG A 87 -16.19 -10.12 6.47
N LEU A 88 -15.73 -10.35 5.24
CA LEU A 88 -14.34 -10.24 4.84
C LEU A 88 -13.95 -8.79 4.62
N ALA A 89 -14.83 -8.00 3.98
CA ALA A 89 -14.62 -6.57 3.79
C ALA A 89 -14.41 -5.85 5.13
N ALA A 90 -15.26 -6.11 6.13
CA ALA A 90 -15.12 -5.49 7.45
C ALA A 90 -13.87 -5.98 8.21
N THR A 91 -13.46 -7.24 8.03
CA THR A 91 -12.21 -7.74 8.62
C THR A 91 -10.99 -7.11 7.94
N LEU A 92 -10.99 -7.00 6.61
CA LEU A 92 -9.94 -6.34 5.83
C LEU A 92 -9.81 -4.86 6.20
N LEU A 93 -10.94 -4.15 6.32
CA LEU A 93 -10.98 -2.75 6.74
C LEU A 93 -10.28 -2.55 8.10
N ILE A 94 -10.56 -3.41 9.08
CA ILE A 94 -9.90 -3.32 10.39
C ILE A 94 -8.40 -3.56 10.28
N VAL A 95 -7.98 -4.56 9.49
CA VAL A 95 -6.55 -4.81 9.26
C VAL A 95 -5.89 -3.61 8.58
N MET A 96 -6.54 -2.98 7.60
CA MET A 96 -6.03 -1.78 6.92
C MET A 96 -5.87 -0.62 7.90
N THR A 97 -6.89 -0.31 8.69
CA THR A 97 -6.86 0.77 9.67
C THR A 97 -5.77 0.55 10.72
N LEU A 98 -5.66 -0.66 11.26
CA LEU A 98 -4.64 -0.98 12.25
C LEU A 98 -3.23 -1.00 11.64
N ALA A 99 -3.07 -1.51 10.42
CA ALA A 99 -1.77 -1.51 9.73
C ALA A 99 -1.30 -0.08 9.41
N TYR A 100 -2.25 0.82 9.12
CA TYR A 100 -1.96 2.24 8.93
C TYR A 100 -1.52 2.91 10.24
N GLN A 101 -2.14 2.57 11.37
CA GLN A 101 -1.76 3.10 12.69
C GLN A 101 -0.44 2.53 13.22
N ASP A 102 -0.20 1.24 13.04
CA ASP A 102 0.90 0.49 13.67
C ASP A 102 2.10 0.27 12.71
N GLY A 103 2.04 0.74 11.46
CA GLY A 103 3.16 0.64 10.51
C GLY A 103 3.39 -0.77 9.92
N GLY A 104 2.30 -1.47 9.56
CA GLY A 104 2.37 -2.73 8.83
C GLY A 104 1.79 -3.94 9.55
N TRP A 105 2.60 -4.64 10.36
CA TRP A 105 2.18 -5.88 11.03
C TRP A 105 1.29 -5.60 12.24
N VAL A 106 0.11 -6.20 12.25
CA VAL A 106 -0.93 -6.04 13.26
C VAL A 106 -1.11 -7.34 14.03
N ASN A 107 -1.27 -7.25 15.35
CA ASN A 107 -1.61 -8.41 16.18
C ASN A 107 -3.04 -8.88 15.90
N VAL A 108 -3.23 -10.17 15.62
CA VAL A 108 -4.55 -10.79 15.37
C VAL A 108 -5.50 -10.60 16.56
N GLU A 109 -4.97 -10.57 17.77
CA GLU A 109 -5.77 -10.31 18.97
C GLU A 109 -6.40 -8.91 18.95
N ARG A 110 -5.66 -7.91 18.45
CA ARG A 110 -6.17 -6.54 18.28
C ARG A 110 -7.22 -6.48 17.18
N VAL A 111 -7.02 -7.20 16.08
CA VAL A 111 -8.04 -7.36 15.03
C VAL A 111 -9.32 -7.97 15.62
N ARG A 112 -9.19 -8.98 16.49
CA ARG A 112 -10.30 -9.63 17.18
C ARG A 112 -11.08 -8.66 18.08
N GLU A 113 -10.39 -7.86 18.87
CA GLU A 113 -10.98 -6.85 19.74
C GLU A 113 -11.83 -5.84 18.96
N PHE A 114 -11.29 -5.30 17.86
CA PHE A 114 -12.03 -4.40 16.98
C PHE A 114 -13.21 -5.08 16.29
N ARG A 115 -13.03 -6.33 15.84
CA ARG A 115 -14.09 -7.10 15.20
C ARG A 115 -15.21 -7.51 16.15
N LYS A 116 -14.96 -7.55 17.46
CA LYS A 116 -15.86 -8.12 18.49
C LYS A 116 -16.35 -9.53 18.10
N LYS A 117 -15.46 -10.34 17.50
CA LYS A 117 -15.73 -11.70 17.00
C LYS A 117 -14.85 -12.70 17.73
N ALA A 118 -15.28 -13.96 17.86
CA ALA A 118 -14.44 -15.02 18.43
C ALA A 118 -13.16 -15.21 17.59
N LEU A 119 -12.04 -15.54 18.26
CA LEU A 119 -10.72 -15.68 17.63
C LEU A 119 -10.75 -16.65 16.44
N GLN A 120 -11.42 -17.80 16.59
CA GLN A 120 -11.56 -18.76 15.50
C GLN A 120 -12.30 -18.17 14.29
N GLY A 121 -13.33 -17.36 14.52
CA GLY A 121 -14.07 -16.69 13.47
C GLY A 121 -13.24 -15.63 12.74
N VAL A 122 -12.36 -14.92 13.44
CA VAL A 122 -11.41 -13.98 12.83
C VAL A 122 -10.38 -14.74 12.00
N MET A 123 -9.85 -15.84 12.52
CA MET A 123 -8.87 -16.67 11.81
C MET A 123 -9.42 -17.29 10.53
N VAL A 124 -10.71 -17.65 10.49
CA VAL A 124 -11.38 -18.09 9.24
C VAL A 124 -11.36 -16.96 8.21
N ASP A 125 -11.82 -15.77 8.59
CA ASP A 125 -11.85 -14.61 7.69
C ASP A 125 -10.44 -14.25 7.19
N LEU A 126 -9.43 -14.25 8.07
CA LEU A 126 -8.05 -13.93 7.71
C LEU A 126 -7.42 -14.96 6.75
N ARG A 127 -7.74 -16.25 6.91
CA ARG A 127 -7.27 -17.28 5.96
C ARG A 127 -7.92 -17.14 4.59
N GLU A 128 -9.20 -16.80 4.55
CA GLU A 128 -9.93 -16.58 3.31
C GLU A 128 -9.43 -15.32 2.59
N LEU A 129 -9.14 -14.25 3.34
CA LEU A 129 -8.47 -13.05 2.80
C LEU A 129 -7.05 -13.36 2.32
N GLN A 130 -6.32 -14.23 3.03
CA GLN A 130 -4.96 -14.63 2.65
C GLN A 130 -4.96 -15.43 1.34
N SER A 131 -5.90 -16.37 1.16
CA SER A 131 -5.99 -17.14 -0.09
C SER A 131 -6.35 -16.27 -1.30
N GLN A 132 -6.95 -15.10 -1.07
CA GLN A 132 -7.27 -14.11 -2.10
C GLN A 132 -6.17 -13.04 -2.27
N GLY A 133 -5.08 -13.09 -1.50
CA GLY A 133 -3.94 -12.17 -1.59
C GLY A 133 -4.16 -10.81 -0.92
N TYR A 134 -5.24 -10.63 -0.16
CA TYR A 134 -5.54 -9.37 0.55
C TYR A 134 -4.76 -9.21 1.85
N VAL A 135 -4.37 -10.30 2.51
CA VAL A 135 -3.58 -10.26 3.74
C VAL A 135 -2.49 -11.33 3.75
N GLU A 136 -1.49 -11.13 4.59
CA GLU A 136 -0.45 -12.12 4.87
C GLU A 136 -0.41 -12.39 6.37
N LEU A 137 -0.44 -13.68 6.74
CA LEU A 137 -0.25 -14.12 8.13
C LEU A 137 1.22 -14.47 8.36
N ASP A 138 1.75 -14.15 9.55
CA ASP A 138 3.07 -14.61 9.95
C ASP A 138 3.09 -16.13 10.24
N GLN A 139 4.29 -16.71 10.40
CA GLN A 139 4.47 -18.16 10.58
C GLN A 139 3.68 -18.68 11.80
N ASP A 140 3.66 -17.89 12.87
CA ASP A 140 2.99 -18.20 14.13
C ASP A 140 1.48 -17.92 14.08
N ARG A 141 1.01 -17.28 13.00
CA ARG A 141 -0.37 -16.80 12.77
C ARG A 141 -0.87 -15.87 13.87
N LYS A 142 0.05 -15.18 14.55
CA LYS A 142 -0.27 -14.21 15.61
C LYS A 142 -0.33 -12.80 15.07
N ARG A 143 0.28 -12.56 13.91
CA ARG A 143 0.26 -11.26 13.25
C ARG A 143 -0.23 -11.38 11.82
N VAL A 144 -0.83 -10.30 11.36
CA VAL A 144 -1.36 -10.13 10.01
C VAL A 144 -0.88 -8.80 9.46
N ARG A 145 -0.55 -8.74 8.18
CA ARG A 145 -0.34 -7.49 7.43
C ARG A 145 -1.17 -7.50 6.16
N LEU A 146 -1.25 -6.36 5.49
CA LEU A 146 -1.85 -6.31 4.17
C LEU A 146 -0.98 -7.05 3.15
N GLY A 147 -1.64 -7.79 2.28
CA GLY A 147 -1.03 -8.49 1.16
C GLY A 147 -0.82 -7.57 -0.03
N THR A 148 -0.12 -8.08 -1.04
CA THR A 148 0.28 -7.30 -2.22
C THR A 148 -0.89 -6.81 -3.06
N LYS A 149 -2.09 -7.39 -2.93
CA LYS A 149 -3.27 -7.03 -3.73
C LYS A 149 -3.91 -5.70 -3.30
N VAL A 150 -3.87 -5.38 -1.99
CA VAL A 150 -4.61 -4.24 -1.42
C VAL A 150 -4.15 -2.89 -2.01
N PRO A 151 -2.85 -2.59 -2.16
CA PRO A 151 -2.40 -1.31 -2.73
C PRO A 151 -2.80 -1.07 -4.19
N PHE A 152 -3.17 -2.11 -4.93
CA PHE A 152 -3.62 -1.96 -6.32
C PHE A 152 -5.13 -1.78 -6.45
N GLU A 153 -5.89 -2.35 -5.52
CA GLU A 153 -7.36 -2.28 -5.55
C GLU A 153 -7.92 -1.14 -4.71
N ILE A 154 -7.15 -0.61 -3.75
CA ILE A 154 -7.61 0.43 -2.84
C ILE A 154 -6.68 1.63 -2.90
N ASP A 155 -7.24 2.77 -3.31
CA ASP A 155 -6.62 4.08 -3.12
C ASP A 155 -6.73 4.47 -1.64
N TYR A 156 -5.67 4.23 -0.86
CA TYR A 156 -5.66 4.52 0.57
C TYR A 156 -5.84 6.00 0.88
N GLU A 157 -5.32 6.89 0.03
CA GLU A 157 -5.37 8.33 0.29
C GLU A 157 -6.80 8.83 0.11
N ALA A 158 -7.46 8.43 -0.99
CA ALA A 158 -8.89 8.71 -1.19
C ALA A 158 -9.74 8.05 -0.09
N PHE A 159 -9.49 6.77 0.21
CA PHE A 159 -10.26 6.02 1.20
C PHE A 159 -10.24 6.64 2.60
N PHE A 160 -9.05 6.99 3.12
CA PHE A 160 -8.93 7.58 4.45
C PHE A 160 -9.37 9.05 4.48
N LYS A 161 -9.23 9.79 3.37
CA LYS A 161 -9.78 11.13 3.24
C LYS A 161 -11.31 11.12 3.35
N ASP A 162 -11.98 10.26 2.58
CA ASP A 162 -13.43 10.10 2.62
C ASP A 162 -13.91 9.68 4.02
N LEU A 163 -13.16 8.80 4.70
CA LEU A 163 -13.46 8.37 6.07
C LEU A 163 -13.35 9.52 7.09
N ALA A 164 -12.41 10.44 6.91
CA ALA A 164 -12.22 11.60 7.78
C ALA A 164 -13.25 12.69 7.54
N GLU A 165 -13.72 12.87 6.30
CA GLU A 165 -14.74 13.85 5.92
C GLU A 165 -16.17 13.38 6.21
N SER A 166 -16.38 12.08 6.45
CA SER A 166 -17.69 11.47 6.76
C SER A 166 -18.06 11.44 8.26
N GLN A 167 -17.30 12.14 9.12
CA GLN A 167 -17.58 12.26 10.57
C GLN A 167 -18.28 13.55 10.94
#